data_AF-A0A3P7KFT9-F1
#
_entry.id   AF-A0A3P7KFT9-F1
#
_cell.length_a   1.000
_cell.length_b   1.000
_cell.length_c   1.000
_cell.angle_alpha   90.00
_cell.angle_beta   90.00
_cell.angle_gamma   90.00
#
_symmetry.space_group_name_H-M   'P 1'
#
loop_
_entity.id
_entity.type
_entity.pdbx_description
1 polymer ?
#
loop_
_entity_poly.entity_id
_entity_poly.type
_entity_poly.pdbx_seq_one_letter_code
_entity_poly.pdbx_strand_id
1 'polypeptide(L)'
;YSSEDDQDEFGQEFGDRFATLLLILQTAKEGGGTVYPHLYRTIIPEAGDILFWTNLDRLGNGNEKSLHGACPIIEGKKIAATLWIREHGQSLMSNPMESGLFDIEKLIKPRIM
;
A
#
# COMPACT_ATOMS: atom_id res chain seq x y z
N TYR A 1 0.89 4.74 -12.11
CA TYR A 1 1.43 6.11 -12.06
C TYR A 1 2.89 5.99 -12.42
N SER A 2 3.29 6.44 -13.60
CA SER A 2 4.70 6.48 -13.98
C SER A 2 5.03 7.94 -14.29
N SER A 3 5.64 8.63 -13.34
CA SER A 3 6.35 9.86 -13.64
C SER A 3 7.80 9.51 -13.97
N GLU A 4 8.44 10.28 -14.85
CA GLU A 4 9.82 10.03 -15.28
C GLU A 4 10.84 10.10 -14.11
N ASP A 5 10.44 10.69 -12.98
CA ASP A 5 11.20 10.76 -11.72
C ASP A 5 11.03 9.50 -10.81
N ASP A 6 10.17 8.54 -11.16
CA ASP A 6 9.86 7.36 -10.32
C ASP A 6 10.88 6.21 -10.46
N GLN A 7 11.87 6.30 -11.36
CA GLN A 7 12.93 5.29 -11.47
C GLN A 7 14.19 5.70 -10.69
N ASP A 8 14.02 5.93 -9.39
CA ASP A 8 15.16 5.97 -8.47
C ASP A 8 15.96 4.66 -8.53
N GLU A 9 17.24 4.70 -8.18
CA GLU A 9 18.15 3.52 -8.19
C GLU A 9 17.50 2.32 -7.47
N PHE A 10 16.73 2.61 -6.43
CA PHE A 10 16.00 1.65 -5.62
C PHE A 10 14.83 0.98 -6.36
N GLY A 11 14.14 1.68 -7.25
CA GLY A 11 13.12 1.13 -8.13
C GLY A 11 13.71 0.25 -9.23
N GLN A 12 14.92 0.54 -9.69
CA GLN A 12 15.60 -0.31 -10.65
C GLN A 12 16.07 -1.63 -10.02
N GLU A 13 16.58 -1.58 -8.79
CA GLU A 13 17.06 -2.77 -8.08
C GLU A 13 15.91 -3.62 -7.52
N PHE A 14 14.98 -3.00 -6.81
CA PHE A 14 13.95 -3.71 -6.05
C PHE A 14 12.57 -3.73 -6.71
N GLY A 15 12.46 -3.10 -7.89
CA GLY A 15 11.24 -3.01 -8.65
C GLY A 15 10.22 -2.04 -8.05
N ASP A 16 9.00 -2.12 -8.59
CA ASP A 16 7.92 -1.21 -8.23
C ASP A 16 7.41 -1.45 -6.79
N ARG A 17 6.66 -0.48 -6.25
CA ARG A 17 6.01 -0.64 -4.94
C ARG A 17 4.89 -1.65 -5.09
N PHE A 18 5.05 -2.85 -4.51
CA PHE A 18 4.05 -3.91 -4.51
C PHE A 18 2.88 -3.61 -3.56
N ALA A 19 3.16 -3.14 -2.34
CA ALA A 19 2.16 -2.87 -1.33
C ALA A 19 2.54 -1.68 -0.45
N THR A 20 1.52 -1.10 0.19
CA THR A 20 1.68 -0.01 1.14
C THR A 20 1.02 -0.40 2.45
N LEU A 21 1.76 -0.16 3.53
CA LEU A 21 1.26 -0.18 4.90
C LEU A 21 1.27 1.25 5.44
N LEU A 22 0.12 1.73 5.90
CA LEU A 22 -0.04 3.04 6.52
C LEU A 22 -0.48 2.86 7.97
N LEU A 23 0.46 3.06 8.90
CA LEU A 23 0.20 3.05 10.33
C LEU A 23 -0.21 4.44 10.79
N ILE A 24 -1.31 4.53 11.52
CA ILE A 24 -1.82 5.79 12.06
C ILE A 24 -1.29 5.96 13.47
N LEU A 25 -0.44 6.96 13.68
CA LEU A 25 0.16 7.26 14.98
C LEU A 25 -0.70 8.26 15.76
N GLN A 26 -1.45 9.09 15.06
CA GLN A 26 -2.39 10.05 15.63
C GLN A 26 -3.49 10.37 14.62
N THR A 27 -4.74 10.36 15.06
CA THR A 27 -5.90 10.78 14.25
C THR A 27 -6.19 12.26 14.46
N ALA A 28 -6.58 12.95 13.38
CA ALA A 28 -7.05 14.33 13.46
C ALA A 28 -8.37 14.40 14.25
N LYS A 29 -8.67 15.57 14.83
CA LYS A 29 -9.94 15.76 15.54
C LYS A 29 -11.11 15.86 14.56
N GLU A 30 -10.90 16.48 13.40
CA GLU A 30 -11.88 16.54 12.31
C GLU A 30 -11.19 16.48 10.93
N GLY A 31 -11.78 15.74 9.99
CA GLY A 31 -11.21 15.49 8.67
C GLY A 31 -10.09 14.44 8.69
N GLY A 32 -9.13 14.53 7.77
CA GLY A 32 -7.93 13.68 7.77
C GLY A 32 -8.14 12.22 7.36
N GLY A 33 -9.28 11.85 6.78
CA GLY A 33 -9.50 10.52 6.22
C GLY A 33 -8.47 10.13 5.14
N THR A 34 -8.37 8.84 4.84
CA THR A 34 -7.67 8.32 3.66
C THR A 34 -8.73 7.94 2.63
N VAL A 35 -8.77 8.66 1.50
CA VAL A 35 -9.77 8.44 0.43
C VAL A 35 -9.22 7.52 -0.64
N TYR A 36 -10.06 6.59 -1.11
CA TYR A 36 -9.82 5.72 -2.27
C TYR A 36 -10.91 6.01 -3.32
N PRO A 37 -10.68 6.95 -4.25
CA PRO A 37 -11.72 7.42 -5.18
C PRO A 37 -12.30 6.30 -6.06
N HIS A 38 -11.47 5.38 -6.57
CA HIS A 38 -11.95 4.27 -7.41
C HIS A 38 -12.72 3.20 -6.62
N LEU A 39 -12.64 3.22 -5.29
CA LEU A 39 -13.44 2.35 -4.41
C LEU A 39 -14.67 3.06 -3.86
N TYR A 40 -14.82 4.37 -4.08
CA TYR A 40 -15.87 5.20 -3.48
C TYR A 40 -15.93 5.03 -1.96
N ARG A 41 -14.76 5.06 -1.32
CA ARG A 41 -14.60 4.90 0.13
C ARG A 41 -13.62 5.92 0.69
N THR A 42 -13.93 6.40 1.89
CA THR A 42 -13.02 7.15 2.74
C THR A 42 -12.92 6.41 4.06
N ILE A 43 -11.69 6.09 4.47
CA ILE A 43 -11.41 5.42 5.74
C ILE A 43 -10.98 6.50 6.73
N ILE A 44 -11.59 6.54 7.91
CA ILE A 44 -11.21 7.42 9.02
C ILE A 44 -10.66 6.53 10.12
N PRO A 45 -9.34 6.29 10.14
CA PRO A 45 -8.73 5.38 11.10
C PRO A 45 -8.41 6.04 12.43
N GLU A 46 -8.34 5.24 13.49
CA GLU A 46 -7.91 5.63 14.83
C GLU A 46 -6.39 5.48 15.02
N ALA A 47 -5.84 6.06 16.09
CA ALA A 47 -4.44 5.87 16.43
C ALA A 47 -4.18 4.39 16.81
N GLY A 48 -3.19 3.77 16.16
CA GLY A 48 -2.89 2.35 16.25
C GLY A 48 -3.40 1.53 15.06
N ASP A 49 -4.34 2.05 14.28
CA ASP A 49 -4.85 1.35 13.11
C ASP A 49 -3.82 1.27 11.99
N ILE A 50 -3.91 0.17 11.23
CA ILE A 50 -3.11 -0.06 10.03
C ILE A 50 -4.06 -0.19 8.84
N LEU A 51 -3.80 0.61 7.80
CA LEU A 51 -4.34 0.37 6.47
C LEU A 51 -3.30 -0.36 5.65
N PHE A 52 -3.70 -1.45 5.01
CA PHE A 52 -2.83 -2.26 4.16
C PHE A 52 -3.51 -2.55 2.82
N TRP A 53 -2.80 -2.32 1.72
CA TRP A 53 -3.31 -2.60 0.36
C TRP A 53 -2.16 -2.92 -0.61
N THR A 54 -2.51 -3.58 -1.72
CA THR A 54 -1.57 -3.82 -2.83
C THR A 54 -1.66 -2.71 -3.86
N ASN A 55 -0.50 -2.19 -4.24
CA ASN A 55 -0.30 -1.21 -5.30
C ASN A 55 -0.21 -1.88 -6.67
N LEU A 56 0.16 -3.16 -6.72
CA LEU A 56 0.19 -3.99 -7.94
C LEU A 56 -0.89 -5.08 -7.88
N ASP A 57 -1.28 -5.57 -9.06
CA ASP A 57 -2.06 -6.80 -9.24
C ASP A 57 -1.15 -8.05 -9.22
N ARG A 58 -1.74 -9.25 -9.40
CA ARG A 58 -1.00 -10.52 -9.38
C ARG A 58 -0.01 -10.68 -10.54
N LEU A 59 -0.14 -9.86 -11.58
CA LEU A 59 0.70 -9.86 -12.77
C LEU A 59 1.77 -8.76 -12.72
N GLY A 60 1.81 -7.96 -11.64
CA GLY A 60 2.76 -6.85 -11.49
C GLY A 60 2.29 -5.55 -12.14
N ASN A 61 1.06 -5.46 -12.63
CA ASN A 61 0.55 -4.20 -13.18
C ASN A 61 0.03 -3.30 -12.06
N GLY A 62 0.12 -1.99 -12.23
CA GLY A 62 -0.45 -1.02 -11.31
C GLY A 62 -1.94 -1.26 -11.06
N ASN A 63 -2.32 -1.41 -9.79
CA ASN A 63 -3.69 -1.58 -9.37
C ASN A 63 -4.38 -0.21 -9.23
N GLU A 64 -5.23 0.16 -10.19
CA GLU A 64 -5.94 1.45 -10.17
C GLU A 64 -6.77 1.67 -8.90
N LYS A 65 -7.32 0.59 -8.31
CA LYS A 65 -8.10 0.68 -7.06
C LYS A 65 -7.26 1.11 -5.86
N SER A 66 -5.93 1.08 -5.99
CA SER A 66 -4.99 1.54 -4.96
C SER A 66 -4.76 3.05 -4.97
N LEU A 67 -5.29 3.79 -5.97
CA LEU A 67 -5.25 5.26 -5.94
C LEU A 67 -5.86 5.74 -4.63
N HIS A 68 -5.10 6.56 -3.92
CA HIS A 68 -5.51 7.10 -2.64
C HIS A 68 -4.95 8.50 -2.41
N GLY A 69 -5.51 9.19 -1.42
CA GLY A 69 -5.03 10.48 -0.97
C GLY A 69 -5.41 10.76 0.48
N ALA A 70 -4.72 11.72 1.10
CA ALA A 70 -5.12 12.25 2.39
C ALA A 70 -6.19 13.32 2.20
N CYS A 71 -7.34 13.16 2.86
CA CYS A 71 -8.35 14.21 2.93
C CYS A 71 -7.81 15.40 3.74
N PRO A 72 -8.29 16.63 3.47
CA PRO A 72 -7.98 17.80 4.28
C PRO A 72 -8.26 17.57 5.77
N ILE A 73 -7.38 18.09 6.62
CA ILE A 73 -7.60 18.17 8.07
C ILE A 73 -8.32 19.48 8.35
N ILE A 74 -9.48 19.40 9.01
CA ILE A 74 -10.26 20.57 9.40
C ILE A 74 -9.85 21.03 10.79
N GLU A 75 -9.68 20.09 11.73
CA GLU A 75 -9.25 20.38 13.10
C GLU A 75 -8.23 19.34 13.61
N GLY A 76 -7.21 19.80 14.33
CA GLY A 76 -6.22 18.96 15.01
C GLY A 76 -5.05 18.57 14.10
N LYS A 77 -4.52 17.35 14.29
CA LYS A 77 -3.33 16.84 13.58
C LYS A 77 -3.46 15.34 13.32
N LYS A 78 -3.12 14.91 12.11
CA LYS A 78 -2.90 13.51 11.76
C LYS A 78 -1.41 13.23 11.66
N ILE A 79 -0.96 12.12 12.25
CA ILE A 79 0.40 11.60 12.09
C ILE A 79 0.28 10.16 11.59
N ALA A 80 0.98 9.85 10.51
CA ALA A 80 1.04 8.51 9.96
C ALA A 80 2.47 8.14 9.58
N ALA A 81 2.79 6.85 9.67
CA ALA A 81 4.02 6.27 9.18
C ALA A 81 3.70 5.36 8.00
N THR A 82 4.40 5.54 6.88
CA THR A 82 4.20 4.77 5.66
C THR A 82 5.37 3.83 5.45
N LEU A 83 5.07 2.55 5.23
CA LEU A 83 6.02 1.55 4.74
C LEU A 83 5.63 1.13 3.34
N TRP A 84 6.51 1.38 2.38
CA TRP A 84 6.40 0.86 1.01
C TRP A 84 7.16 -0.45 0.90
N ILE A 85 6.48 -1.49 0.43
CA ILE A 85 7.04 -2.82 0.21
C ILE A 85 7.25 -2.97 -1.30
N ARG A 86 8.48 -3.27 -1.72
CA ARG A 86 8.85 -3.44 -3.13
C ARG A 86 8.74 -4.90 -3.58
N GLU A 87 8.62 -5.11 -4.88
CA GLU A 87 8.33 -6.42 -5.47
C GLU A 87 9.44 -7.46 -5.37
N HIS A 88 10.71 -7.06 -5.59
CA HIS A 88 11.82 -8.01 -5.62
C HIS A 88 12.30 -8.38 -4.22
N GLY A 89 12.94 -9.56 -4.11
CA GLY A 89 13.51 -10.05 -2.85
C GLY A 89 12.48 -10.58 -1.83
N GLN A 90 11.21 -10.72 -2.23
CA GLN A 90 10.11 -11.12 -1.34
C GLN A 90 9.81 -12.63 -1.43
N SER A 91 10.61 -13.45 -0.74
CA SER A 91 10.47 -14.92 -0.78
C SER A 91 9.09 -15.42 -0.34
N LEU A 92 8.47 -14.75 0.62
CA LEU A 92 7.11 -15.05 1.10
C LEU A 92 6.02 -14.81 0.05
N MET A 93 6.27 -13.96 -0.93
CA MET A 93 5.29 -13.59 -1.97
C MET A 93 5.56 -14.27 -3.31
N SER A 94 6.71 -14.94 -3.45
CA SER A 94 7.07 -15.69 -4.65
C SER A 94 6.04 -16.79 -4.96
N ASN A 95 5.55 -16.80 -6.19
CA ASN A 95 4.69 -17.84 -6.70
C ASN A 95 5.52 -18.86 -7.51
N PRO A 96 5.64 -20.12 -7.06
CA PRO A 96 6.40 -21.14 -7.77
C PRO A 96 5.65 -21.71 -9.00
N MET A 97 4.40 -21.33 -9.24
CA MET A 97 3.60 -21.75 -10.41
C MET A 97 3.35 -20.56 -11.35
N GLU A 98 3.72 -20.72 -12.62
CA GLU A 98 3.91 -19.72 -13.69
C GLU A 98 2.78 -18.70 -14.00
N SER A 99 1.66 -18.65 -13.26
CA SER A 99 0.50 -17.81 -13.61
C SER A 99 0.50 -16.38 -13.04
N GLY A 100 1.58 -15.93 -12.38
CA GLY A 100 1.69 -14.56 -11.85
C GLY A 100 2.89 -14.35 -10.94
N LEU A 101 3.31 -13.09 -10.77
CA LEU A 101 4.48 -12.70 -9.98
C LEU A 101 4.25 -12.85 -8.46
N PHE A 102 3.02 -12.60 -7.98
CA PHE A 102 2.72 -12.58 -6.54
C PHE A 102 1.61 -13.56 -6.13
N ASP A 103 1.84 -14.30 -5.05
CA ASP A 103 0.84 -15.10 -4.35
C ASP A 103 0.25 -14.31 -3.15
N ILE A 104 -0.80 -13.53 -3.42
CA ILE A 104 -1.45 -12.68 -2.41
C ILE A 104 -2.11 -13.51 -1.29
N GLU A 105 -2.48 -14.76 -1.53
CA GLU A 105 -3.09 -15.61 -0.49
C GLU A 105 -2.12 -15.85 0.68
N LYS A 106 -0.81 -15.88 0.41
CA LYS A 106 0.21 -16.03 1.47
C LYS A 106 0.26 -14.84 2.43
N LEU A 107 -0.18 -13.65 2.02
CA LEU A 107 -0.24 -12.47 2.90
C LEU A 107 -1.36 -12.57 3.92
N ILE A 108 -2.52 -13.11 3.52
CA ILE A 108 -3.70 -13.21 4.37
C ILE A 108 -3.79 -14.54 5.13
N LYS A 109 -3.00 -15.55 4.73
CA LYS A 109 -2.89 -16.86 5.38
C LYS A 109 -1.42 -17.29 5.47
N PRO A 110 -0.58 -16.59 6.25
CA PRO A 110 0.79 -17.02 6.42
C PRO A 110 0.81 -18.41 7.08
N ARG A 111 1.52 -19.36 6.48
CA ARG A 111 1.87 -20.60 7.20
C ARG A 111 2.86 -20.22 8.29
N ILE A 112 2.38 -20.10 9.51
CA ILE A 112 3.24 -19.97 10.69
C ILE A 112 3.85 -21.36 10.92
N MET A 113 5.16 -21.44 10.81
CA MET A 113 5.94 -22.65 11.06
C MET A 113 6.40 -22.68 12.51
#